data_AF-A0A2V6L4W8-F1
#
_entry.id   AF-A0A2V6L4W8-F1
#
_cell.length_a   1.000
_cell.length_b   1.000
_cell.length_c   1.000
_cell.angle_alpha   90.00
_cell.angle_beta   90.00
_cell.angle_gamma   90.00
#
_symmetry.space_group_name_H-M   'P 1'
#
loop_
_entity.id
_entity.type
_entity.pdbx_description
1 polymer ?
#
loop_
_entity_poly.entity_id
_entity_poly.type
_entity_poly.pdbx_seq_one_letter_code
_entity_poly.pdbx_strand_id
1 'polypeptide(L)'
;MRLLVREDHRLPLVGIGAVFRGGLLAETPQDNGITRLMAKVLLKGTKTRAAEQIANEIEAVGGSISSDPGNNSFSVSVDVMKPDVKLGLDLLSDVLLNATF
;
A
#
# COMPACT_ATOMS: atom_id res chain seq x y z
N MET A 1 6.31 -14.00 7.40
CA MET A 1 6.16 -13.19 6.16
C MET A 1 6.59 -14.05 4.98
N ARG A 2 5.82 -14.06 3.88
CA ARG A 2 6.19 -14.78 2.65
C ARG A 2 6.50 -13.74 1.57
N LEU A 3 7.67 -13.86 0.95
CA LEU A 3 8.09 -12.99 -0.15
C LEU A 3 8.00 -13.80 -1.46
N LEU A 4 7.34 -13.22 -2.46
CA LEU A 4 7.27 -13.76 -3.82
C LEU A 4 7.89 -12.72 -4.75
N VAL A 5 8.80 -13.16 -5.62
CA VAL A 5 9.48 -12.30 -6.59
C VAL A 5 9.38 -12.95 -7.95
N ARG A 6 9.02 -12.15 -8.96
CA ARG A 6 9.01 -12.55 -10.36
C ARG A 6 9.69 -11.45 -11.16
N GLU A 7 10.76 -11.80 -11.86
CA GLU A 7 11.51 -10.87 -12.69
C GLU A 7 11.03 -10.93 -14.14
N ASP A 8 10.85 -9.76 -14.75
CA ASP A 8 10.58 -9.60 -16.18
C ASP A 8 11.29 -8.33 -16.67
N HIS A 9 12.31 -8.49 -17.52
CA HIS A 9 13.17 -7.38 -17.96
C HIS A 9 12.66 -6.68 -19.22
N ARG A 10 11.47 -7.04 -19.74
CA ARG A 10 10.91 -6.46 -20.96
C ARG A 10 10.39 -5.03 -20.76
N LEU A 11 9.96 -4.69 -19.54
CA LEU A 11 9.44 -3.38 -19.18
C LEU A 11 10.17 -2.86 -17.93
N PRO A 12 10.53 -1.57 -17.87
CA PRO A 12 11.16 -0.97 -16.70
C PRO A 12 10.14 -0.63 -15.60
N LEU A 13 9.11 -1.45 -15.41
CA LEU A 13 8.05 -1.27 -14.43
C LEU A 13 8.26 -2.26 -13.27
N VAL A 14 8.04 -1.81 -12.04
CA VAL A 14 8.10 -2.63 -10.84
C VAL A 14 6.83 -2.42 -10.05
N GLY A 15 6.07 -3.50 -9.85
CA GLY A 15 4.93 -3.55 -8.95
C GLY A 15 5.31 -4.24 -7.65
N ILE A 16 4.99 -3.61 -6.52
CA ILE A 16 5.24 -4.12 -5.17
C ILE A 16 3.90 -4.20 -4.46
N GLY A 17 3.53 -5.38 -3.95
CA GLY A 17 2.27 -5.60 -3.27
C GLY A 17 2.47 -6.28 -1.93
N ALA A 18 1.84 -5.74 -0.89
CA ALA A 18 1.71 -6.37 0.42
C ALA A 18 0.25 -6.83 0.59
N VAL A 19 0.05 -8.13 0.82
CA VAL A 19 -1.27 -8.74 0.99
C VAL A 19 -1.36 -9.40 2.36
N PHE A 20 -2.44 -9.11 3.07
CA PHE A 20 -2.69 -9.59 4.42
C PHE A 20 -4.01 -10.35 4.47
N ARG A 21 -4.09 -11.35 5.35
CA ARG A 21 -5.36 -12.02 5.66
C ARG A 21 -6.16 -11.08 6.55
N GLY A 22 -7.42 -10.86 6.22
CA GLY A 22 -8.27 -9.86 6.86
C GLY A 22 -9.52 -9.63 6.03
N GLY A 23 -9.96 -8.38 5.91
CA GLY A 23 -11.15 -8.06 5.12
C GLY A 23 -12.44 -8.30 5.90
N LEU A 24 -13.56 -8.17 5.19
CA LEU A 24 -14.91 -8.31 5.75
C LEU A 24 -15.12 -9.60 6.57
N LEU A 25 -14.49 -10.71 6.19
CA LEU A 25 -14.61 -11.99 6.89
C LEU A 25 -13.97 -11.99 8.28
N ALA A 26 -13.01 -11.10 8.53
CA ALA A 26 -12.37 -10.96 9.83
C ALA A 26 -13.12 -10.00 10.77
N GLU A 27 -14.16 -9.34 10.27
CA GLU A 27 -14.96 -8.37 11.03
C GLU A 27 -16.08 -9.06 11.81
N THR A 28 -16.50 -8.40 12.88
CA THR A 28 -17.65 -8.73 13.71
C THR A 28 -18.82 -7.79 13.39
N PRO A 29 -20.05 -8.08 13.87
CA PRO A 29 -21.16 -7.14 13.75
C PRO A 29 -20.89 -5.77 14.39
N GLN A 30 -19.99 -5.69 15.38
CA GLN A 30 -19.69 -4.47 16.14
C GLN A 30 -18.70 -3.54 15.42
N ASP A 31 -17.81 -4.08 14.59
CA ASP A 31 -16.78 -3.34 13.85
C ASP A 31 -16.90 -3.51 12.33
N ASN A 32 -18.10 -3.85 11.85
CA ASN A 32 -18.36 -4.02 10.44
C ASN A 32 -17.99 -2.75 9.64
N GLY A 33 -17.20 -2.93 8.58
CA GLY A 33 -16.65 -1.86 7.76
C GLY A 33 -15.30 -1.31 8.24
N ILE A 34 -14.76 -1.77 9.37
CA ILE A 34 -13.48 -1.27 9.89
C ILE A 34 -12.32 -1.50 8.94
N THR A 35 -12.25 -2.63 8.23
CA THR A 35 -11.18 -2.90 7.27
C THR A 35 -11.25 -1.95 6.09
N ARG A 36 -12.47 -1.65 5.62
CA ARG A 36 -12.68 -0.69 4.53
C ARG A 36 -12.33 0.72 4.96
N LEU A 37 -12.66 1.09 6.19
CA LEU A 37 -12.28 2.39 6.76
C LEU A 37 -10.76 2.48 6.88
N MET A 38 -10.12 1.49 7.50
CA MET A 38 -8.67 1.36 7.65
C MET A 38 -7.97 1.52 6.31
N ALA A 39 -8.38 0.79 5.27
CA ALA A 39 -7.80 0.91 3.94
C ALA A 39 -7.88 2.34 3.41
N LYS A 40 -9.02 3.02 3.53
CA LYS A 40 -9.18 4.41 3.07
C LYS A 40 -8.32 5.42 3.83
N VAL A 41 -8.10 5.21 5.12
CA VAL A 41 -7.29 6.11 5.95
C VAL A 41 -5.81 5.75 5.96
N LEU A 42 -5.45 4.56 5.46
CA LEU A 42 -4.08 4.07 5.41
C LEU A 42 -3.13 5.03 4.68
N LEU A 43 -3.64 5.64 3.62
CA LEU A 43 -2.90 6.60 2.79
C LEU A 43 -3.06 8.06 3.25
N LYS A 44 -3.67 8.31 4.41
CA LYS A 44 -3.95 9.66 4.92
C LYS A 44 -2.86 10.24 5.83
N GLY A 45 -1.78 9.51 6.04
CA GLY A 45 -0.60 10.02 6.71
C GLY A 45 0.09 8.95 7.55
N THR A 46 1.39 9.16 7.71
CA THR A 46 2.27 8.40 8.58
C THR A 46 2.93 9.34 9.58
N LYS A 47 3.69 8.77 10.53
CA LYS A 47 4.50 9.55 11.48
C LYS A 47 5.54 10.43 10.78
N THR A 48 5.93 10.09 9.56
CA THR A 48 7.01 10.77 8.84
C THR A 48 6.52 11.60 7.64
N ARG A 49 5.32 11.31 7.11
CA ARG A 49 4.78 11.95 5.91
C ARG A 49 3.28 12.23 6.02
N ALA A 50 2.87 13.42 5.60
CA ALA A 50 1.46 13.75 5.39
C ALA A 50 0.90 13.07 4.12
N ALA A 51 -0.43 12.93 4.04
CA ALA A 51 -1.12 12.36 2.87
C ALA A 51 -0.67 12.99 1.54
N GLU A 52 -0.58 14.33 1.51
CA GLU A 52 -0.19 15.09 0.32
C GLU A 52 1.25 14.80 -0.08
N GLN A 53 2.15 14.59 0.89
CA GLN A 53 3.54 14.26 0.61
C GLN A 53 3.65 12.86 -0.02
N ILE A 54 2.90 11.89 0.51
CA ILE A 54 2.85 10.52 -0.05
C ILE A 54 2.37 10.57 -1.50
N ALA A 55 1.28 11.30 -1.78
CA ALA A 55 0.74 11.46 -3.13
C ALA A 55 1.71 12.19 -4.07
N ASN A 56 2.30 13.31 -3.62
CA ASN A 56 3.22 14.08 -4.45
C ASN A 56 4.53 13.32 -4.74
N GLU A 57 5.09 12.60 -3.77
CA GLU A 57 6.32 11.83 -3.95
C GLU A 57 6.13 10.70 -4.97
N ILE A 58 5.00 9.97 -4.91
CA ILE A 58 4.74 8.87 -5.84
C ILE A 58 4.36 9.38 -7.24
N GLU A 59 3.59 10.47 -7.34
CA GLU A 59 3.21 11.06 -8.63
C GLU A 59 4.40 11.71 -9.33
N ALA A 60 5.35 12.30 -8.58
CA ALA A 60 6.55 12.92 -9.14
C ALA A 60 7.42 11.94 -9.94
N VAL A 61 7.37 10.65 -9.60
CA VAL A 61 8.07 9.57 -10.32
C VAL A 61 7.18 8.83 -11.31
N GLY A 62 5.95 9.32 -11.56
CA GLY A 62 4.97 8.67 -12.43
C GLY A 62 4.47 7.33 -11.90
N GLY A 63 4.60 7.09 -10.60
CA GLY A 63 4.11 5.89 -9.93
C GLY A 63 2.68 6.04 -9.42
N SER A 64 2.19 4.98 -8.79
CA SER A 64 0.91 4.98 -8.10
C SER A 64 0.98 4.16 -6.81
N ILE A 65 0.14 4.51 -5.83
CA ILE A 65 -0.06 3.75 -4.60
C ILE A 65 -1.55 3.56 -4.36
N SER A 66 -1.96 2.34 -4.03
CA SER A 66 -3.34 2.00 -3.72
C SER A 66 -3.45 1.09 -2.51
N SER A 67 -4.62 1.13 -1.88
CA SER A 67 -4.98 0.25 -0.78
C SER A 67 -6.38 -0.29 -1.00
N ASP A 68 -6.52 -1.61 -1.03
CA ASP A 68 -7.74 -2.29 -1.44
C ASP A 68 -8.23 -3.25 -0.34
N PRO A 69 -9.42 -3.01 0.23
CA PRO A 69 -10.07 -3.94 1.14
C PRO A 69 -10.84 -5.00 0.33
N GLY A 70 -10.46 -6.26 0.48
CA GLY A 70 -11.18 -7.41 -0.05
C GLY A 70 -12.08 -8.08 1.00
N ASN A 71 -12.76 -9.15 0.59
CA ASN A 71 -13.62 -9.91 1.51
C ASN A 71 -12.83 -10.72 2.53
N ASN A 72 -11.72 -11.34 2.10
CA ASN A 72 -10.90 -12.24 2.93
C ASN A 72 -9.43 -11.79 3.04
N SER A 73 -9.14 -10.61 2.50
CA SER A 73 -7.81 -10.02 2.48
C SER A 73 -7.90 -8.50 2.38
N PHE A 74 -6.80 -7.83 2.68
CA PHE A 74 -6.58 -6.45 2.26
C PHE A 74 -5.17 -6.34 1.69
N SER A 75 -4.96 -5.39 0.79
CA SER A 75 -3.67 -5.20 0.14
C SER A 75 -3.29 -3.74 0.01
N VAL A 76 -1.99 -3.48 -0.01
CA VAL A 76 -1.40 -2.20 -0.40
C VAL A 76 -0.45 -2.46 -1.53
N SER A 77 -0.59 -1.71 -2.61
CA SER A 77 0.16 -1.90 -3.84
C SER A 77 0.82 -0.60 -4.24
N VAL A 78 2.03 -0.68 -4.77
CA VAL A 78 2.80 0.43 -5.31
C VAL A 78 3.35 0.02 -6.66
N ASP A 79 3.10 0.84 -7.68
CA ASP A 79 3.69 0.69 -9.02
C ASP A 79 4.63 1.86 -9.29
N VAL A 80 5.88 1.56 -9.66
CA VAL A 80 6.93 2.55 -9.94
C VAL A 80 7.83 2.12 -11.09
N MET A 81 8.59 3.06 -11.64
CA MET A 81 9.65 2.72 -12.59
C MET A 81 10.87 2.11 -11.88
N LYS A 82 11.66 1.31 -12.62
CA LYS A 82 12.86 0.64 -12.13
C LYS A 82 13.85 1.53 -11.35
N PRO A 83 14.11 2.81 -11.74
CA PRO A 83 14.99 3.69 -10.96
C PRO A 83 14.44 4.03 -9.57
N ASP A 84 13.12 4.02 -9.40
CA ASP A 84 12.40 4.55 -8.24
C ASP A 84 11.90 3.46 -7.29
N VAL A 85 12.33 2.21 -7.50
CA VAL A 85 11.96 1.05 -6.68
C VAL A 85 12.22 1.29 -5.20
N LYS A 86 13.33 1.96 -4.87
CA LYS A 86 13.67 2.30 -3.49
C LYS A 86 12.63 3.23 -2.87
N LEU A 87 12.23 4.28 -3.60
CA LEU A 87 11.20 5.21 -3.15
C LEU A 87 9.85 4.49 -2.95
N GLY A 88 9.45 3.65 -3.90
CA GLY A 88 8.21 2.88 -3.80
C GLY A 88 8.19 1.94 -2.60
N LEU A 89 9.31 1.25 -2.32
CA LEU A 89 9.44 0.37 -1.16
C LEU A 89 9.44 1.14 0.17
N ASP A 90 10.11 2.29 0.21
CA ASP A 90 10.17 3.16 1.39
C ASP A 90 8.77 3.71 1.73
N LEU A 91 8.02 4.17 0.73
CA LEU A 91 6.63 4.63 0.89
C LEU A 91 5.71 3.50 1.35
N LEU A 92 5.78 2.33 0.71
CA LEU A 92 4.99 1.16 1.10
C LEU A 92 5.26 0.76 2.56
N SER A 93 6.53 0.71 2.95
CA SER A 93 6.93 0.31 4.30
C SER A 93 6.47 1.32 5.35
N ASP A 94 6.58 2.62 5.06
CA ASP A 94 6.16 3.68 5.96
C ASP A 94 4.64 3.69 6.15
N VAL A 95 3.87 3.53 5.08
CA VAL A 95 2.40 3.42 5.12
C VAL A 95 1.96 2.22 5.96
N LEU A 96 2.65 1.07 5.85
CA LEU A 96 2.30 -0.14 6.58
C LEU A 96 2.70 -0.12 8.05
N LEU A 97 3.80 0.54 8.41
CA LEU A 97 4.38 0.46 9.77
C LEU A 97 4.13 1.69 10.63
N ASN A 98 3.94 2.86 10.03
CA ASN A 98 3.94 4.15 10.73
C ASN A 98 2.69 4.98 10.50
N ALA A 99 1.62 4.39 9.99
CA ALA A 99 0.32 5.01 9.86
C ALA A 99 -0.19 5.69 11.18
N THR A 100 -0.78 6.88 11.08
CA THR A 100 -1.14 7.73 12.26
C THR A 100 -2.63 8.03 12.42
N PHE A 101 -3.50 7.34 11.68
CA PHE A 101 -4.95 7.48 11.80
C PHE A 101 -5.49 6.96 13.14
#